data_AF-A0A973SSN5-F1
#
_entry.id   AF-A0A973SSN5-F1
#
_cell.length_a   1.000
_cell.length_b   1.000
_cell.length_c   1.000
_cell.angle_alpha   90.00
_cell.angle_beta   90.00
_cell.angle_gamma   90.00
#
_symmetry.space_group_name_H-M   'P 1'
#
loop_
_entity.id
_entity.type
_entity.pdbx_description
1 polymer ?
#
loop_
_entity_poly.entity_id
_entity_poly.type
_entity_poly.pdbx_seq_one_letter_code
_entity_poly.pdbx_strand_id
1 'polypeptide(L)'
;LLDGADTLCLVADNAGRELVPDLLLIAHLLAHGRIRRAVLHVKAHPYYVSDATTADVVDALRRLTRSRGAAADHGRTLWSAMADGRLTVRAHPFSCAPLPYGDMPDDLRGEFADATLTVLKGDLNYRRLVGDRSWPPTTPFADVTAYFPGPVAALRTLKSDVITGLTPATEAALVAAEGQRWRTGGTHALIQVRQR
;
A
#
# COMPACT_ATOMS: atom_id res chain seq x y z
N LEU A 1 3.33 -13.31 9.79
CA LEU A 1 3.06 -13.02 8.36
C LEU A 1 4.33 -13.00 7.52
N LEU A 2 5.41 -12.37 7.98
CA LEU A 2 6.63 -12.17 7.19
C LEU A 2 7.89 -12.82 7.81
N ASP A 3 7.77 -13.98 8.48
CA ASP A 3 8.98 -14.68 8.92
C ASP A 3 9.45 -15.59 7.79
N GLY A 4 10.52 -15.18 7.10
CA GLY A 4 11.03 -15.87 5.90
C GLY A 4 10.14 -15.69 4.68
N ALA A 5 9.37 -14.60 4.59
CA ALA A 5 8.57 -14.32 3.40
C ALA A 5 9.46 -14.12 2.18
N ASP A 6 9.04 -14.68 1.03
CA ASP A 6 9.84 -14.58 -0.17
C ASP A 6 9.71 -13.17 -0.78
N THR A 7 8.47 -12.72 -1.03
CA THR A 7 8.23 -11.43 -1.70
C THR A 7 7.15 -10.60 -1.01
N LEU A 8 7.48 -9.35 -0.70
CA LEU A 8 6.51 -8.31 -0.34
C LEU A 8 6.21 -7.44 -1.56
N CYS A 9 4.93 -7.31 -1.93
CA CYS A 9 4.49 -6.29 -2.87
C CYS A 9 3.94 -5.09 -2.08
N LEU A 10 4.42 -3.88 -2.35
CA LEU A 10 3.89 -2.65 -1.76
C LEU A 10 3.40 -1.74 -2.89
N VAL A 11 2.11 -1.41 -2.86
CA VAL A 11 1.49 -0.48 -3.80
C VAL A 11 1.41 0.91 -3.16
N ALA A 12 2.24 1.82 -3.64
CA ALA A 12 2.40 3.16 -3.09
C ALA A 12 1.19 4.07 -3.39
N ASP A 13 0.95 5.00 -2.46
CA ASP A 13 0.04 6.13 -2.62
C ASP A 13 0.87 7.37 -2.99
N ASN A 14 1.21 8.21 -2.00
CA ASN A 14 1.85 9.50 -2.24
C ASN A 14 3.39 9.47 -2.21
N ALA A 15 4.00 10.35 -2.99
CA ALA A 15 5.41 10.69 -2.98
C ALA A 15 5.84 11.40 -1.68
N GLY A 16 7.13 11.68 -1.56
CA GLY A 16 7.67 12.55 -0.51
C GLY A 16 7.49 11.98 0.90
N ARG A 17 6.70 12.66 1.74
CA ARG A 17 6.57 12.35 3.18
C ARG A 17 5.93 10.99 3.46
N GLU A 18 5.15 10.45 2.53
CA GLU A 18 4.55 9.11 2.68
C GLU A 18 5.43 8.01 2.08
N LEU A 19 6.04 8.27 0.91
CA LEU A 19 6.96 7.34 0.26
C LEU A 19 8.20 7.02 1.10
N VAL A 20 8.75 8.00 1.83
CA VAL A 20 9.95 7.77 2.65
C VAL A 20 9.72 6.71 3.73
N PRO A 21 8.68 6.80 4.59
CA PRO A 21 8.34 5.73 5.52
C PRO A 21 8.15 4.35 4.86
N ASP A 22 7.54 4.29 3.67
CA ASP A 22 7.36 3.02 2.94
C ASP A 22 8.71 2.42 2.51
N LEU A 23 9.61 3.26 2.01
CA LEU A 23 10.98 2.86 1.68
C LEU A 23 11.76 2.42 2.93
N LEU A 24 11.62 3.11 4.05
CA LEU A 24 12.27 2.74 5.32
C LEU A 24 11.73 1.41 5.85
N LEU A 25 10.43 1.15 5.72
CA LEU A 25 9.83 -0.14 6.06
C LEU A 25 10.44 -1.26 5.22
N ILE A 26 10.51 -1.08 3.89
CA ILE A 26 11.14 -2.05 2.98
C ILE A 26 12.60 -2.30 3.37
N ALA A 27 13.38 -1.23 3.60
CA ALA A 27 14.77 -1.33 4.00
C ALA A 27 14.94 -2.12 5.30
N HIS A 28 14.09 -1.84 6.30
CA HIS A 28 14.11 -2.52 7.58
C HIS A 28 13.79 -4.01 7.43
N LEU A 29 12.75 -4.37 6.67
CA LEU A 29 12.35 -5.76 6.45
C LEU A 29 13.43 -6.56 5.71
N LEU A 30 14.07 -5.96 4.69
CA LEU A 30 15.19 -6.58 3.97
C LEU A 30 16.41 -6.78 4.89
N ALA A 31 16.79 -5.75 5.65
CA ALA A 31 17.97 -5.79 6.51
C ALA A 31 17.86 -6.83 7.64
N HIS A 32 16.65 -7.10 8.11
CA HIS A 32 16.38 -8.09 9.17
C HIS A 32 15.96 -9.46 8.62
N GLY A 33 16.06 -9.69 7.30
CA GLY A 33 15.72 -10.97 6.67
C GLY A 33 14.25 -11.38 6.82
N ARG A 34 13.35 -10.43 7.09
CA ARG A 34 11.90 -10.69 7.15
C ARG A 34 11.33 -10.93 5.75
N ILE A 35 11.90 -10.26 4.75
CA ILE A 35 11.56 -10.48 3.34
C ILE A 35 12.85 -10.73 2.55
N ARG A 36 12.79 -11.60 1.55
CA ARG A 36 13.91 -11.81 0.62
C ARG A 36 13.92 -10.76 -0.50
N ARG A 37 12.73 -10.42 -1.00
CA ARG A 37 12.51 -9.45 -2.08
C ARG A 37 11.36 -8.51 -1.76
N ALA A 38 11.42 -7.29 -2.29
CA ALA A 38 10.33 -6.34 -2.34
C ALA A 38 10.06 -5.88 -3.78
N VAL A 39 8.78 -5.73 -4.11
CA VAL A 39 8.30 -5.10 -5.35
C VAL A 39 7.51 -3.85 -4.95
N LEU A 40 8.03 -2.67 -5.28
CA LEU A 40 7.39 -1.39 -5.04
C LEU A 40 6.63 -0.95 -6.29
N HIS A 41 5.30 -1.01 -6.25
CA HIS A 41 4.45 -0.48 -7.31
C HIS A 41 4.24 1.02 -7.13
N VAL A 42 4.49 1.75 -8.20
CA VAL A 42 4.30 3.20 -8.35
C VAL A 42 3.44 3.48 -9.56
N LYS A 43 3.02 4.74 -9.73
CA LYS A 43 2.26 5.19 -10.89
C LYS A 43 3.18 5.35 -12.11
N ALA A 44 2.64 5.04 -13.29
CA ALA A 44 3.38 5.10 -14.56
C ALA A 44 3.65 6.54 -15.02
N HIS A 45 2.79 7.47 -14.64
CA HIS A 45 2.87 8.89 -14.95
C HIS A 45 2.24 9.69 -13.78
N PRO A 46 2.37 11.03 -13.75
CA PRO A 46 1.70 11.85 -12.75
C PRO A 46 0.21 11.50 -12.67
N TYR A 47 -0.26 11.26 -11.45
CA TYR A 47 -1.61 10.76 -11.16
C TYR A 47 -2.02 11.27 -9.77
N TYR A 48 -3.28 11.68 -9.61
CA TYR A 48 -3.82 12.22 -8.34
C TYR A 48 -2.91 13.22 -7.60
N VAL A 49 -2.26 14.12 -8.35
CA VAL A 49 -1.35 15.20 -7.87
C VAL A 49 -0.08 14.69 -7.19
N SER A 50 -0.20 13.93 -6.10
CA SER A 50 0.91 13.53 -5.24
C SER A 50 1.29 12.07 -5.35
N ASP A 51 0.65 11.26 -6.21
CA ASP A 51 0.97 9.85 -6.25
C ASP A 51 2.42 9.61 -6.69
N ALA A 52 3.09 8.66 -6.03
CA ALA A 52 4.49 8.36 -6.28
C ALA A 52 4.70 7.77 -7.69
N THR A 53 5.71 8.28 -8.38
CA THR A 53 6.24 7.75 -9.63
C THR A 53 7.65 7.17 -9.43
N THR A 54 8.20 6.54 -10.46
CA THR A 54 9.59 6.05 -10.44
C THR A 54 10.59 7.18 -10.16
N ALA A 55 10.36 8.39 -10.68
CA ALA A 55 11.23 9.53 -10.45
C ALA A 55 11.25 9.92 -8.96
N ASP A 56 10.09 9.94 -8.31
CA ASP A 56 9.97 10.26 -6.89
C ASP A 56 10.72 9.25 -6.01
N VAL A 57 10.70 7.96 -6.38
CA VAL A 57 11.48 6.92 -5.69
C VAL A 57 12.97 7.19 -5.81
N VAL A 58 13.48 7.44 -7.02
CA VAL A 58 14.90 7.72 -7.24
C VAL A 58 15.34 8.96 -6.45
N ASP A 59 14.53 10.02 -6.44
CA ASP A 59 14.85 11.25 -5.71
C ASP A 59 14.78 11.07 -4.19
N ALA A 60 13.81 10.33 -3.68
CA ALA A 60 13.74 9.95 -2.27
C ALA A 60 14.99 9.15 -1.85
N LEU A 61 15.41 8.19 -2.65
CA LEU A 61 16.60 7.38 -2.38
C LEU A 61 17.89 8.20 -2.42
N ARG A 62 18.04 9.11 -3.40
CA ARG A 62 19.17 10.05 -3.43
C ARG A 62 19.21 10.92 -2.18
N ARG A 63 18.06 11.40 -1.73
CA ARG A 63 17.95 12.23 -0.53
C ARG A 63 18.29 11.45 0.73
N LEU A 64 17.81 10.23 0.87
CA LEU A 64 18.17 9.33 1.97
C LEU A 64 19.67 9.09 2.01
N THR A 65 20.29 8.70 0.88
CA THR A 65 21.74 8.44 0.82
C THR A 65 22.60 9.65 1.17
N ARG A 66 22.17 10.87 0.81
CA ARG A 66 22.87 12.12 1.14
C ARG A 66 22.59 12.64 2.56
N SER A 67 21.67 12.00 3.29
CA SER A 67 21.37 12.34 4.68
C SER A 67 22.48 11.84 5.62
N ARG A 68 22.28 11.95 6.94
CA ARG A 68 23.22 11.47 7.97
C ARG A 68 22.58 10.40 8.85
N GLY A 69 23.40 9.60 9.52
CA GLY A 69 22.95 8.55 10.44
C GLY A 69 22.08 7.49 9.75
N ALA A 70 21.12 6.95 10.49
CA ALA A 70 20.28 5.84 10.05
C ALA A 70 19.58 6.06 8.69
N ALA A 71 19.19 7.30 8.37
CA ALA A 71 18.60 7.62 7.07
C ALA A 71 19.54 7.33 5.90
N ALA A 72 20.83 7.63 6.06
CA ALA A 72 21.85 7.33 5.06
C ALA A 72 22.07 5.82 4.90
N ASP A 73 22.03 5.09 6.00
CA ASP A 73 22.22 3.63 6.04
C ASP A 73 21.07 2.92 5.33
N HIS A 74 19.83 3.35 5.58
CA HIS A 74 18.66 2.88 4.84
C HIS A 74 18.74 3.22 3.35
N GLY A 75 19.16 4.45 3.00
CA GLY A 75 19.40 4.85 1.63
C GLY A 75 20.37 3.91 0.90
N ARG A 76 21.54 3.64 1.49
CA ARG A 76 22.54 2.72 0.92
C ARG A 76 22.01 1.28 0.81
N THR A 77 21.27 0.81 1.81
CA THR A 77 20.63 -0.52 1.78
C THR A 77 19.68 -0.66 0.61
N LEU A 78 18.81 0.34 0.39
CA LEU A 78 17.84 0.36 -0.69
C LEU A 78 18.51 0.47 -2.06
N TRP A 79 19.55 1.30 -2.20
CA TRP A 79 20.33 1.37 -3.44
C TRP A 79 20.99 0.05 -3.80
N SER A 80 21.60 -0.62 -2.81
CA SER A 80 22.17 -1.96 -3.02
C SER A 80 21.09 -2.97 -3.41
N ALA A 81 19.95 -2.95 -2.74
CA ALA A 81 18.83 -3.84 -3.03
C ALA A 81 18.25 -3.60 -4.43
N MET A 82 18.22 -2.36 -4.92
CA MET A 82 17.84 -2.06 -6.30
C MET A 82 18.87 -2.57 -7.30
N ALA A 83 20.16 -2.43 -6.99
CA ALA A 83 21.24 -2.87 -7.87
C ALA A 83 21.30 -4.40 -8.01
N ASP A 84 20.99 -5.15 -6.94
CA ASP A 84 21.02 -6.62 -6.92
C ASP A 84 19.65 -7.29 -7.12
N GLY A 85 18.60 -6.50 -7.35
CA GLY A 85 17.24 -6.99 -7.67
C GLY A 85 16.39 -7.38 -6.47
N ARG A 86 16.89 -7.29 -5.23
CA ARG A 86 16.07 -7.50 -4.01
C ARG A 86 14.99 -6.44 -3.82
N LEU A 87 15.15 -5.25 -4.38
CA LEU A 87 14.10 -4.24 -4.48
C LEU A 87 13.87 -3.90 -5.95
N THR A 88 12.65 -4.13 -6.44
CA THR A 88 12.26 -3.76 -7.80
C THR A 88 11.18 -2.69 -7.78
N VAL A 89 11.30 -1.66 -8.61
CA VAL A 89 10.26 -0.64 -8.80
C VAL A 89 9.44 -1.00 -10.05
N ARG A 90 8.12 -1.07 -9.91
CA ARG A 90 7.18 -1.43 -10.98
C ARG A 90 6.19 -0.29 -11.24
N ALA A 91 6.07 0.11 -12.50
CA ALA A 91 5.21 1.20 -12.93
C ALA A 91 4.17 0.69 -13.94
N HIS A 92 3.32 -0.23 -13.48
CA HIS A 92 2.35 -0.91 -14.35
C HIS A 92 1.22 0.05 -14.79
N PRO A 93 0.80 0.08 -16.08
CA PRO A 93 -0.23 1.01 -16.57
C PRO A 93 -1.56 0.92 -15.83
N PHE A 94 -1.95 -0.28 -15.36
CA PHE A 94 -3.14 -0.49 -14.53
C PHE A 94 -3.19 0.41 -13.28
N SER A 95 -2.03 0.83 -12.74
CA SER A 95 -1.96 1.72 -11.59
C SER A 95 -2.60 3.10 -11.86
N CYS A 96 -2.72 3.50 -13.12
CA CYS A 96 -3.36 4.74 -13.57
C CYS A 96 -4.68 4.50 -14.34
N ALA A 97 -5.14 3.26 -14.46
CA ALA A 97 -6.40 2.91 -15.10
C ALA A 97 -7.60 3.15 -14.14
N PRO A 98 -8.78 3.48 -14.66
CA PRO A 98 -9.98 3.74 -13.86
C PRO A 98 -10.69 2.44 -13.40
N LEU A 99 -9.96 1.33 -13.28
CA LEU A 99 -10.52 0.00 -13.04
C LEU A 99 -10.35 -0.44 -11.57
N PRO A 100 -11.32 -1.15 -10.97
CA PRO A 100 -11.13 -1.79 -9.67
C PRO A 100 -10.12 -2.93 -9.77
N TYR A 101 -9.50 -3.33 -8.65
CA TYR A 101 -8.53 -4.45 -8.64
C TYR A 101 -9.16 -5.78 -9.08
N GLY A 102 -10.49 -5.91 -9.05
CA GLY A 102 -11.22 -7.05 -9.61
C GLY A 102 -10.92 -7.28 -11.09
N ASP A 103 -10.68 -6.21 -11.84
CA ASP A 103 -10.50 -6.20 -13.29
C ASP A 103 -9.03 -6.03 -13.68
N MET A 104 -8.09 -6.28 -12.76
CA MET A 104 -6.67 -6.23 -13.08
C MET A 104 -6.29 -7.33 -14.09
N PRO A 105 -5.37 -7.04 -15.02
CA PRO A 105 -4.93 -7.99 -16.04
C PRO A 105 -4.17 -9.18 -15.42
N ASP A 106 -4.09 -10.26 -16.17
CA ASP A 106 -3.57 -11.55 -15.69
C ASP A 106 -2.11 -11.51 -15.26
N ASP A 107 -1.28 -10.67 -15.89
CA ASP A 107 0.12 -10.49 -15.54
C ASP A 107 0.27 -9.85 -14.15
N LEU A 108 -0.47 -8.77 -13.88
CA LEU A 108 -0.49 -8.13 -12.55
C LEU A 108 -1.14 -9.04 -11.50
N ARG A 109 -2.19 -9.77 -11.88
CA ARG A 109 -2.82 -10.77 -11.00
C ARG A 109 -1.84 -11.86 -10.61
N GLY A 110 -1.05 -12.37 -11.55
CA GLY A 110 0.00 -13.35 -11.29
C GLY A 110 1.05 -12.81 -10.33
N GLU A 111 1.54 -11.58 -10.56
CA GLU A 111 2.52 -10.95 -9.67
C GLU A 111 2.02 -10.80 -8.22
N PHE A 112 0.75 -10.44 -8.01
CA PHE A 112 0.15 -10.39 -6.67
C PHE A 112 -0.20 -11.77 -6.09
N ALA A 113 -0.43 -12.79 -6.92
CA ALA A 113 -0.66 -14.16 -6.47
C ALA A 113 0.62 -14.78 -5.87
N ASP A 114 1.77 -14.46 -6.47
CA ASP A 114 3.09 -14.94 -6.06
C ASP A 114 3.64 -14.20 -4.82
N ALA A 115 3.08 -13.04 -4.50
CA ALA A 115 3.46 -12.27 -3.32
C ALA A 115 3.07 -13.00 -2.03
N THR A 116 3.98 -13.02 -1.05
CA THR A 116 3.66 -13.49 0.31
C THR A 116 2.66 -12.55 0.99
N LEU A 117 2.75 -11.25 0.70
CA LEU A 117 1.80 -10.24 1.13
C LEU A 117 1.82 -9.09 0.13
N THR A 118 0.63 -8.60 -0.24
CA THR A 118 0.47 -7.32 -0.91
C THR A 118 -0.02 -6.26 0.07
N VAL A 119 0.70 -5.15 0.20
CA VAL A 119 0.34 -3.99 1.02
C VAL A 119 -0.14 -2.87 0.10
N LEU A 120 -1.40 -2.46 0.25
CA LEU A 120 -1.98 -1.32 -0.46
C LEU A 120 -2.01 -0.10 0.45
N LYS A 121 -1.35 0.97 0.03
CA LYS A 121 -1.28 2.24 0.76
C LYS A 121 -2.39 3.19 0.32
N GLY A 122 -2.94 3.92 1.28
CA GLY A 122 -3.75 5.10 1.00
C GLY A 122 -5.20 4.83 0.59
N ASP A 123 -5.93 5.92 0.37
CA ASP A 123 -7.37 5.92 0.18
C ASP A 123 -7.78 5.41 -1.21
N LEU A 124 -7.07 5.85 -2.25
CA LEU A 124 -7.38 5.47 -3.64
C LEU A 124 -7.23 3.96 -3.86
N ASN A 125 -6.15 3.36 -3.36
CA ASN A 125 -5.96 1.92 -3.47
C ASN A 125 -7.04 1.15 -2.72
N TYR A 126 -7.45 1.61 -1.54
CA TYR A 126 -8.55 0.98 -0.80
C TYR A 126 -9.86 1.04 -1.57
N ARG A 127 -10.24 2.21 -2.09
CA ARG A 127 -11.44 2.39 -2.90
C ARG A 127 -11.47 1.41 -4.07
N ARG A 128 -10.36 1.31 -4.82
CA ARG A 128 -10.22 0.35 -5.93
C ARG A 128 -10.26 -1.11 -5.48
N LEU A 129 -9.78 -1.40 -4.27
CA LEU A 129 -9.75 -2.76 -3.70
C LEU A 129 -11.15 -3.23 -3.28
N VAL A 130 -11.96 -2.36 -2.69
CA VAL A 130 -13.33 -2.72 -2.27
C VAL A 130 -14.40 -2.32 -3.29
N GLY A 131 -13.98 -1.81 -4.45
CA GLY A 131 -14.86 -1.46 -5.58
C GLY A 131 -15.61 -0.13 -5.43
N ASP A 132 -15.24 0.72 -4.47
CA ASP A 132 -15.78 2.08 -4.27
C ASP A 132 -17.32 2.13 -4.19
N ARG A 133 -17.93 1.16 -3.49
CA ARG A 133 -19.39 1.02 -3.35
C ARG A 133 -19.89 1.46 -1.97
N SER A 134 -21.18 1.75 -1.86
CA SER A 134 -21.87 2.02 -0.59
C SER A 134 -22.12 0.76 0.23
N TRP A 135 -21.05 0.10 0.68
CA TRP A 135 -21.13 -1.06 1.56
C TRP A 135 -21.69 -0.67 2.94
N PRO A 136 -22.51 -1.54 3.57
CA PRO A 136 -22.69 -1.49 5.01
C PRO A 136 -21.32 -1.51 5.69
N PRO A 137 -21.00 -0.61 6.64
CA PRO A 137 -19.67 -0.52 7.25
C PRO A 137 -19.19 -1.78 7.94
N THR A 138 -20.14 -2.61 8.36
CA THR A 138 -19.93 -3.91 9.00
C THR A 138 -19.72 -5.06 8.02
N THR A 139 -19.84 -4.83 6.71
CA THR A 139 -19.56 -5.85 5.68
C THR A 139 -18.13 -6.37 5.87
N PRO A 140 -17.87 -7.68 6.00
CA PRO A 140 -16.53 -8.18 6.26
C PRO A 140 -15.53 -7.80 5.16
N PHE A 141 -14.36 -7.31 5.55
CA PHE A 141 -13.28 -6.99 4.61
C PHE A 141 -12.85 -8.20 3.78
N ALA A 142 -12.88 -9.39 4.37
CA ALA A 142 -12.54 -10.65 3.69
C ALA A 142 -13.48 -10.95 2.51
N ASP A 143 -14.77 -10.68 2.66
CA ASP A 143 -15.79 -10.96 1.64
C ASP A 143 -15.61 -10.04 0.43
N VAL A 144 -15.47 -8.74 0.68
CA VAL A 144 -15.32 -7.74 -0.40
C VAL A 144 -13.98 -7.86 -1.14
N THR A 145 -12.98 -8.46 -0.51
CA THR A 145 -11.65 -8.67 -1.12
C THR A 145 -11.43 -10.11 -1.58
N ALA A 146 -12.41 -11.01 -1.47
CA ALA A 146 -12.31 -12.44 -1.79
C ALA A 146 -11.63 -12.73 -3.14
N TYR A 147 -11.90 -11.88 -4.15
CA TYR A 147 -11.34 -12.00 -5.51
C TYR A 147 -9.83 -11.74 -5.63
N PHE A 148 -9.22 -11.08 -4.64
CA PHE A 148 -7.81 -10.70 -4.70
C PHE A 148 -6.94 -11.96 -4.59
N PRO A 149 -5.88 -12.13 -5.41
CA PRO A 149 -5.25 -13.44 -5.62
C PRO A 149 -4.35 -13.95 -4.48
N GLY A 150 -3.98 -13.08 -3.54
CA GLY A 150 -3.08 -13.43 -2.44
C GLY A 150 -3.42 -12.73 -1.12
N PRO A 151 -2.65 -12.97 -0.05
CA PRO A 151 -2.78 -12.22 1.19
C PRO A 151 -2.66 -10.71 0.93
N VAL A 152 -3.57 -9.94 1.51
CA VAL A 152 -3.67 -8.50 1.24
C VAL A 152 -3.85 -7.72 2.53
N ALA A 153 -3.10 -6.63 2.66
CA ALA A 153 -3.21 -5.67 3.73
C ALA A 153 -3.48 -4.27 3.15
N ALA A 154 -4.47 -3.56 3.68
CA ALA A 154 -4.74 -2.18 3.33
C ALA A 154 -4.41 -1.26 4.52
N LEU A 155 -3.53 -0.29 4.28
CA LEU A 155 -3.11 0.71 5.26
C LEU A 155 -3.61 2.07 4.76
N ARG A 156 -4.70 2.54 5.37
CA ARG A 156 -5.47 3.68 4.84
C ARG A 156 -5.77 4.69 5.93
N THR A 157 -5.53 5.96 5.63
CA THR A 157 -6.22 7.09 6.28
C THR A 157 -7.55 7.34 5.57
N LEU A 158 -8.64 7.51 6.32
CA LEU A 158 -9.99 7.64 5.79
C LEU A 158 -10.19 9.01 5.13
N LYS A 159 -10.34 9.03 3.80
CA LYS A 159 -10.56 10.24 2.99
C LYS A 159 -11.71 10.08 1.98
N SER A 160 -12.56 9.07 2.16
CA SER A 160 -13.71 8.77 1.31
C SER A 160 -14.77 7.95 2.05
N ASP A 161 -16.01 7.99 1.54
CA ASP A 161 -17.16 7.38 2.21
C ASP A 161 -17.08 5.87 2.36
N VAL A 162 -16.48 5.16 1.41
CA VAL A 162 -16.44 3.71 1.41
C VAL A 162 -15.70 3.18 2.64
N ILE A 163 -16.27 2.20 3.32
CA ILE A 163 -15.66 1.52 4.46
C ILE A 163 -16.23 0.11 4.57
N THR A 164 -15.45 -0.80 5.10
CA THR A 164 -15.89 -2.17 5.40
C THR A 164 -15.22 -2.64 6.70
N GLY A 165 -15.66 -3.74 7.26
CA GLY A 165 -15.01 -4.46 8.36
C GLY A 165 -14.98 -3.73 9.70
N LEU A 166 -15.85 -2.74 9.93
CA LEU A 166 -16.04 -2.15 11.26
C LEU A 166 -16.94 -3.05 12.11
N THR A 167 -16.82 -2.93 13.43
CA THR A 167 -17.87 -3.45 14.32
C THR A 167 -19.02 -2.43 14.40
N PRO A 168 -20.27 -2.87 14.66
CA PRO A 168 -21.38 -1.94 14.90
C PRO A 168 -21.08 -0.94 16.02
N ALA A 169 -20.38 -1.37 17.07
CA ALA A 169 -19.98 -0.51 18.18
C ALA A 169 -18.97 0.56 17.77
N THR A 170 -17.98 0.21 16.93
CA THR A 170 -17.01 1.16 16.39
C THR A 170 -17.70 2.21 15.52
N GLU A 171 -18.60 1.79 14.63
CA GLU A 171 -19.35 2.74 13.79
C GLU A 171 -20.20 3.69 14.64
N ALA A 172 -20.96 3.16 15.59
CA ALA A 172 -21.81 3.96 16.46
C ALA A 172 -21.00 5.00 17.26
N ALA A 173 -19.82 4.62 17.78
CA ALA A 173 -18.94 5.53 18.51
C ALA A 173 -18.39 6.66 17.61
N LEU A 174 -17.96 6.33 16.38
CA LEU A 174 -17.48 7.32 15.41
C LEU A 174 -18.60 8.29 14.99
N VAL A 175 -19.81 7.79 14.79
CA VAL A 175 -20.97 8.60 14.44
C VAL A 175 -21.38 9.52 15.59
N ALA A 176 -21.34 9.04 16.83
CA ALA A 176 -21.64 9.86 18.00
C ALA A 176 -20.60 10.98 18.20
N ALA A 177 -19.33 10.72 17.93
CA ALA A 177 -18.25 11.68 18.12
C ALA A 177 -18.18 12.75 17.01
N GLU A 178 -18.33 12.36 15.74
CA GLU A 178 -18.01 13.23 14.59
C GLU A 178 -19.09 13.24 13.49
N GLY A 179 -20.25 12.65 13.73
CA GLY A 179 -21.28 12.47 12.70
C GLY A 179 -20.78 11.58 11.57
N GLN A 180 -20.92 11.99 10.31
CA GLN A 180 -20.32 11.23 9.17
C GLN A 180 -18.93 11.76 8.76
N ARG A 181 -18.40 12.80 9.41
CA ARG A 181 -17.12 13.42 9.03
C ARG A 181 -15.91 12.52 9.24
N TRP A 182 -15.99 11.53 10.14
CA TRP A 182 -14.90 10.58 10.38
C TRP A 182 -14.49 9.79 9.12
N ARG A 183 -15.39 9.67 8.12
CA ARG A 183 -15.11 8.97 6.85
C ARG A 183 -14.19 9.75 5.91
N THR A 184 -14.23 11.08 5.97
CA THR A 184 -13.60 11.95 4.96
C THR A 184 -12.64 12.98 5.57
N GLY A 185 -12.64 13.13 6.89
CA GLY A 185 -11.83 14.13 7.60
C GLY A 185 -10.33 13.85 7.61
N GLY A 186 -9.88 12.65 7.21
CA GLY A 186 -8.45 12.30 7.24
C GLY A 186 -7.86 12.14 8.64
N THR A 187 -8.71 12.10 9.68
CA THR A 187 -8.33 12.03 11.10
C THR A 187 -8.24 10.61 11.63
N HIS A 188 -8.83 9.65 10.92
CA HIS A 188 -8.86 8.23 11.27
C HIS A 188 -8.08 7.40 10.27
N ALA A 189 -7.56 6.27 10.73
CA ALA A 189 -6.89 5.30 9.89
C ALA A 189 -7.31 3.87 10.26
N LEU A 190 -7.16 2.97 9.31
CA LEU A 190 -7.35 1.53 9.49
C LEU A 190 -6.18 0.75 8.92
N ILE A 191 -5.99 -0.43 9.52
CA ILE A 191 -5.14 -1.49 8.99
C ILE A 191 -6.04 -2.71 8.92
N GLN A 192 -6.35 -3.16 7.70
CA GLN A 192 -7.16 -4.35 7.46
C GLN A 192 -6.33 -5.39 6.74
N VAL A 193 -6.40 -6.64 7.19
CA VAL A 193 -5.63 -7.73 6.64
C VAL A 193 -6.56 -8.90 6.36
N ARG A 194 -6.46 -9.45 5.16
CA ARG A 194 -7.04 -10.75 4.82
C ARG A 194 -5.88 -11.73 4.60
N GLN A 195 -5.76 -12.67 5.52
CA GLN A 195 -4.92 -13.85 5.35
C GLN A 195 -5.67 -14.85 4.45
N ARG A 196 -4.95 -15.73 3.75
CA ARG A 196 -5.59 -16.79 2.94
C ARG A 196 -6.62 -17.57 3.76
#